data_AF-A0A7S4HPP9-F1
#
_entry.id   AF-A0A7S4HPP9-F1
#
_cell.length_a   1.000
_cell.length_b   1.000
_cell.length_c   1.000
_cell.angle_alpha   90.00
_cell.angle_beta   90.00
_cell.angle_gamma   90.00
#
_symmetry.space_group_name_H-M   'P 1'
#
loop_
_entity.id
_entity.type
_entity.pdbx_description
1 polymer ?
#
loop_
_entity_poly.entity_id
_entity_poly.type
_entity_poly.pdbx_seq_one_letter_code
_entity_poly.pdbx_strand_id
1 'polypeptide(L)'
;SIPNIRTKLLSFMFCLEYQSQVSEYEQAIFTVDKAFDQIQSTKVKRTLEYILAIGNYINNPNRKVVGFKFSSLMKLADVKAKAASGITLLHTIAGIIQEKEPELLTFVEEMDHVASAESAINIAQANYLSMKKSAADLQSEVSSLTNAEDEKMKAYFAETLESCNKLLGCHEEKLEQYQKIVLFFGESSSNDIAGFFGNWNKFIASFRASIKFNVGLAKKRLAEEKKKKVEKKLQKEEKQAQRFKNTLRQSGKFAPQLKKSPRGKPGGMRVSLVIDDILADNEELFQGPSEQISQKNGIVKQISHGLQKGDTFSRLRGKRMQKLKKEPSNENISMSPTTKRQ
;
A
#
# COMPACT_ATOMS: atom_id res chain seq x y z
N SER A 1 -23.31 -52.10 40.00
CA SER A 1 -23.06 -50.70 39.60
C SER A 1 -21.67 -50.63 39.00
N ILE A 2 -21.45 -49.89 37.91
CA ILE A 2 -20.11 -49.73 37.33
C ILE A 2 -19.36 -48.66 38.15
N PRO A 3 -18.21 -48.97 38.75
CA PRO A 3 -17.41 -47.97 39.48
C PRO A 3 -17.00 -46.81 38.57
N ASN A 4 -17.00 -45.59 39.11
CA ASN A 4 -16.50 -44.39 38.43
C ASN A 4 -17.10 -44.11 37.04
N ILE A 5 -18.34 -44.58 36.77
CA ILE A 5 -18.97 -44.48 35.44
C ILE A 5 -18.95 -43.06 34.84
N ARG A 6 -19.02 -42.01 35.67
CA ARG A 6 -18.94 -40.61 35.21
C ARG A 6 -17.59 -40.24 34.63
N THR A 7 -16.47 -40.62 35.26
CA THR A 7 -15.12 -40.29 34.77
C THR A 7 -14.75 -41.16 33.57
N LYS A 8 -15.17 -42.43 33.56
CA LYS A 8 -15.10 -43.30 32.37
C LYS A 8 -15.84 -42.71 31.18
N LEU A 9 -17.09 -42.25 31.35
CA LEU A 9 -17.87 -41.62 30.28
C LEU A 9 -17.24 -40.32 29.75
N LEU A 10 -16.72 -39.46 30.64
CA LEU A 10 -16.00 -38.25 30.23
C LEU A 10 -14.70 -38.57 29.46
N SER A 11 -13.98 -39.61 29.90
CA SER A 11 -12.78 -40.11 29.21
C SER A 11 -13.09 -40.64 27.82
N PHE A 12 -14.15 -41.44 27.67
CA PHE A 12 -14.64 -41.89 26.36
C PHE A 12 -15.08 -40.73 25.47
N MET A 13 -15.84 -39.77 26.00
CA MET A 13 -16.29 -38.59 25.27
C MET A 13 -15.10 -37.79 24.72
N PHE A 14 -14.08 -37.53 25.54
CA PHE A 14 -12.85 -36.90 25.08
C PHE A 14 -12.13 -37.71 23.99
N CYS A 15 -11.97 -39.03 24.15
CA CYS A 15 -11.32 -39.87 23.12
C CYS A 15 -12.07 -39.89 21.78
N LEU A 16 -13.40 -39.83 21.80
CA LEU A 16 -14.25 -39.75 20.61
C LEU A 16 -14.20 -38.37 19.94
N GLU A 17 -14.14 -37.30 20.73
CA GLU A 17 -14.11 -35.91 20.24
C GLU A 17 -12.71 -35.41 19.89
N TYR A 18 -11.65 -36.07 20.37
CA TYR A 18 -10.25 -35.62 20.28
C TYR A 18 -9.85 -35.22 18.85
N GLN A 19 -10.11 -36.06 17.86
CA GLN A 19 -9.77 -35.77 16.45
C GLN A 19 -10.47 -34.52 15.89
N SER A 20 -11.67 -34.18 16.39
CA SER A 20 -12.36 -32.94 16.02
C SER A 20 -11.68 -31.71 16.64
N GLN A 21 -11.28 -31.81 17.92
CA GLN A 21 -10.54 -30.74 18.62
C GLN A 21 -9.15 -30.52 18.01
N VAL A 22 -8.45 -31.59 17.61
CA VAL A 22 -7.18 -31.52 16.88
C VAL A 22 -7.36 -30.81 15.55
N SER A 23 -8.36 -31.16 14.74
CA SER A 23 -8.60 -30.53 13.44
C SER A 23 -8.90 -29.02 13.54
N GLU A 24 -9.69 -28.59 14.54
CA GLU A 24 -9.94 -27.17 14.78
C GLU A 24 -8.66 -26.44 15.23
N TYR A 25 -7.90 -27.05 16.15
CA TYR A 25 -6.62 -26.54 16.62
C TYR A 25 -5.59 -26.38 15.48
N GLU A 26 -5.46 -27.39 14.61
CA GLU A 26 -4.49 -27.37 13.50
C GLU A 26 -4.83 -26.30 12.46
N GLN A 27 -6.11 -26.12 12.12
CA GLN A 27 -6.56 -25.03 11.24
C GLN A 27 -6.27 -23.64 11.83
N ALA A 28 -6.45 -23.49 13.14
CA ALA A 28 -6.13 -22.27 13.86
C ALA A 28 -4.61 -22.00 13.86
N ILE A 29 -3.78 -23.00 14.17
CA ILE A 29 -2.32 -22.89 14.12
C ILE A 29 -1.81 -22.60 12.71
N PHE A 30 -2.33 -23.27 11.67
CA PHE A 30 -1.99 -23.00 10.27
C PHE A 30 -2.23 -21.52 9.90
N THR A 31 -3.35 -20.96 10.35
CA THR A 31 -3.69 -19.55 10.13
C THR A 31 -2.68 -18.62 10.81
N VAL A 32 -2.27 -18.93 12.05
CA VAL A 32 -1.27 -18.14 12.78
C VAL A 32 0.12 -18.24 12.15
N ASP A 33 0.56 -19.44 11.77
CA ASP A 33 1.82 -19.65 11.03
C ASP A 33 1.86 -18.82 9.74
N LYS A 34 0.78 -18.87 8.94
CA LYS A 34 0.68 -18.11 7.68
C LYS A 34 0.61 -16.60 7.91
N ALA A 35 0.04 -16.15 9.03
CA ALA A 35 0.08 -14.74 9.41
C ALA A 35 1.50 -14.27 9.77
N PHE A 36 2.28 -15.11 10.45
CA PHE A 36 3.71 -14.83 10.70
C PHE A 36 4.54 -14.81 9.40
N ASP A 37 4.32 -15.76 8.48
CA ASP A 37 4.92 -15.72 7.12
C ASP A 37 4.62 -14.40 6.40
N GLN A 38 3.35 -13.97 6.41
CA GLN A 38 2.89 -12.74 5.75
C GLN A 38 3.60 -11.49 6.29
N ILE A 39 3.62 -11.28 7.62
CA ILE A 39 4.29 -10.09 8.21
C ILE A 39 5.82 -10.13 8.07
N GLN A 40 6.42 -11.31 7.83
CA GLN A 40 7.85 -11.45 7.53
C GLN A 40 8.18 -11.35 6.04
N SER A 41 7.21 -11.09 5.17
CA SER A 41 7.41 -10.89 3.73
C SER A 41 8.38 -9.74 3.40
N THR A 42 9.01 -9.83 2.23
CA THR A 42 9.94 -8.80 1.72
C THR A 42 9.26 -7.44 1.57
N LYS A 43 8.00 -7.39 1.12
CA LYS A 43 7.25 -6.14 0.96
C LYS A 43 6.98 -5.43 2.28
N VAL A 44 6.65 -6.18 3.34
CA VAL A 44 6.47 -5.62 4.68
C VAL A 44 7.80 -5.09 5.21
N LYS A 45 8.87 -5.91 5.19
CA LYS A 45 10.22 -5.48 5.61
C LYS A 45 10.64 -4.19 4.91
N ARG A 46 10.48 -4.14 3.59
CA ARG A 46 10.80 -2.97 2.77
C ARG A 46 9.94 -1.75 3.08
N THR A 47 8.65 -1.93 3.35
CA THR A 47 7.76 -0.85 3.82
C THR A 47 8.22 -0.30 5.17
N LEU A 48 8.64 -1.16 6.10
CA LEU A 48 9.19 -0.76 7.40
C LEU A 48 10.52 0.00 7.25
N GLU A 49 11.36 -0.35 6.27
CA GLU A 49 12.56 0.43 5.92
C GLU A 49 12.24 1.86 5.44
N TYR A 50 11.22 2.03 4.58
CA TYR A 50 10.74 3.37 4.18
C TYR A 50 10.28 4.19 5.40
N ILE A 51 9.53 3.56 6.31
CA ILE A 51 9.06 4.19 7.55
C ILE A 51 10.26 4.60 8.42
N LEU A 52 11.26 3.73 8.58
CA LEU A 52 12.47 4.00 9.35
C LEU A 52 13.29 5.15 8.74
N ALA A 53 13.48 5.15 7.42
CA ALA A 53 14.22 6.19 6.71
C ALA A 53 13.54 7.57 6.81
N ILE A 54 12.22 7.62 6.64
CA ILE A 54 11.42 8.84 6.74
C ILE A 54 11.37 9.33 8.19
N GLY A 55 11.22 8.44 9.17
CA GLY A 55 11.27 8.78 10.60
C GLY A 55 12.62 9.36 11.04
N ASN A 56 13.73 8.76 10.58
CA ASN A 56 15.08 9.28 10.80
C ASN A 56 15.28 10.66 10.17
N TYR A 57 14.77 10.89 8.96
CA TYR A 57 14.85 12.18 8.27
C TYR A 57 14.09 13.30 9.01
N ILE A 58 12.91 12.99 9.57
CA ILE A 58 12.06 13.98 10.25
C ILE A 58 12.55 14.30 11.67
N ASN A 59 12.95 13.29 12.44
CA ASN A 59 13.14 13.47 13.89
C ASN A 59 14.51 14.06 14.28
N ASN A 60 15.62 13.57 13.69
CA ASN A 60 16.93 14.22 13.83
C ASN A 60 17.98 13.61 12.88
N PRO A 61 18.62 14.37 11.97
CA PRO A 61 19.70 13.82 11.14
C PRO A 61 20.92 13.36 11.95
N ASN A 62 21.09 13.90 13.17
CA ASN A 62 22.24 13.61 14.06
C ASN A 62 21.98 12.48 15.05
N ARG A 63 20.77 11.92 15.13
CA ARG A 63 20.43 10.75 15.97
C ARG A 63 19.66 9.74 15.15
N LYS A 64 20.40 8.94 14.37
CA LYS A 64 19.83 7.83 13.60
C LYS A 64 19.45 6.68 14.52
N VAL A 65 18.19 6.26 14.48
CA VAL A 65 17.73 5.00 15.08
C VAL A 65 17.80 3.87 14.05
N VAL A 66 18.09 2.66 14.51
CA VAL A 66 18.19 1.45 13.68
C VAL A 66 16.89 0.64 13.61
N GLY A 67 15.87 1.03 14.38
CA GLY A 67 14.56 0.38 14.42
C GLY A 67 13.57 1.17 15.28
N PHE A 68 12.34 0.66 15.37
CA PHE A 68 11.26 1.20 16.19
C PHE A 68 10.38 0.05 16.70
N LYS A 69 9.65 0.26 17.81
CA LYS A 69 8.62 -0.70 18.26
C LYS A 69 7.43 -0.69 17.31
N PHE A 70 6.87 -1.85 16.97
CA PHE A 70 5.74 -1.96 16.03
C PHE A 70 4.54 -1.07 16.39
N SER A 71 4.18 -1.00 17.67
CA SER A 71 3.17 -0.07 18.26
C SER A 71 3.41 1.42 17.95
N SER A 72 4.61 1.83 17.53
CA SER A 72 4.89 3.18 17.05
C SER A 72 4.21 3.48 15.70
N LEU A 73 3.94 2.46 14.88
CA LEU A 73 3.31 2.62 13.56
C LEU A 73 1.90 3.21 13.65
N MET A 74 1.17 2.91 14.72
CA MET A 74 -0.17 3.46 14.96
C MET A 74 -0.18 4.99 14.98
N LYS A 75 0.90 5.61 15.49
CA LYS A 75 1.03 7.06 15.62
C LYS A 75 1.25 7.78 14.28
N LEU A 76 1.58 7.06 13.20
CA LEU A 76 1.79 7.64 11.88
C LEU A 76 0.51 8.22 11.27
N ALA A 77 -0.66 7.74 11.71
CA ALA A 77 -1.95 8.30 11.34
C ALA A 77 -2.22 9.66 12.02
N ASP A 78 -1.68 9.89 13.21
CA ASP A 78 -1.96 11.10 14.01
C ASP A 78 -1.08 12.30 13.63
N VAL A 79 0.13 12.05 13.13
CA VAL A 79 1.09 13.09 12.74
C VAL A 79 0.61 13.80 11.46
N LYS A 80 0.03 15.00 11.60
CA LYS A 80 -0.51 15.80 10.48
C LYS A 80 0.56 16.68 9.81
N ALA A 81 0.45 16.87 8.50
CA ALA A 81 1.32 17.73 7.73
C ALA A 81 1.00 19.22 7.96
N LYS A 82 2.01 20.03 8.33
CA LYS A 82 1.84 21.48 8.55
C LYS A 82 1.34 22.25 7.31
N ALA A 83 1.71 21.79 6.11
CA ALA A 83 1.42 22.49 4.85
C ALA A 83 0.13 22.02 4.15
N ALA A 84 -0.54 20.99 4.65
CA ALA A 84 -1.73 20.42 4.01
C ALA A 84 -2.70 19.83 5.04
N SER A 85 -3.82 20.51 5.27
CA SER A 85 -4.89 20.02 6.14
C SER A 85 -5.42 18.68 5.65
N GLY A 86 -5.65 17.75 6.59
CA GLY A 86 -6.14 16.40 6.30
C GLY A 86 -5.09 15.39 5.82
N ILE A 87 -3.84 15.80 5.53
CA ILE A 87 -2.76 14.87 5.17
C ILE A 87 -1.96 14.48 6.42
N THR A 88 -1.66 13.19 6.56
CA THR A 88 -0.89 12.62 7.68
C THR A 88 0.46 12.07 7.21
N LEU A 89 1.33 11.71 8.16
CA LEU A 89 2.60 11.09 7.86
C LEU A 89 2.42 9.73 7.16
N LEU A 90 1.42 8.94 7.57
CA LEU A 90 1.07 7.67 6.89
C LEU A 90 0.67 7.88 5.42
N HIS A 91 -0.16 8.89 5.13
CA HIS A 91 -0.47 9.30 3.75
C HIS A 91 0.78 9.69 2.97
N THR A 92 1.69 10.43 3.60
CA THR A 92 2.94 10.90 2.98
C THR A 92 3.87 9.72 2.66
N ILE A 93 4.03 8.77 3.59
CA ILE A 93 4.82 7.54 3.41
C ILE A 93 4.24 6.69 2.28
N ALA A 94 2.94 6.41 2.29
CA ALA A 94 2.27 5.66 1.23
C ALA A 94 2.39 6.36 -0.14
N GLY A 95 2.40 7.69 -0.18
CA GLY A 95 2.59 8.48 -1.40
C GLY A 95 4.02 8.42 -1.95
N ILE A 96 5.02 8.44 -1.07
CA ILE A 96 6.43 8.26 -1.45
C ILE A 96 6.66 6.85 -2.00
N ILE A 97 6.11 5.83 -1.32
CA ILE A 97 6.18 4.44 -1.80
C ILE A 97 5.48 4.32 -3.17
N GLN A 98 4.30 4.95 -3.36
CA GLN A 98 3.61 4.97 -4.65
C GLN A 98 4.45 5.57 -5.80
N GLU A 99 5.33 6.52 -5.50
CA GLU A 99 6.20 7.15 -6.49
C GLU A 99 7.49 6.34 -6.77
N LYS A 100 8.01 5.63 -5.76
CA LYS A 100 9.34 4.97 -5.83
C LYS A 100 9.29 3.46 -6.08
N GLU A 101 8.33 2.77 -5.46
CA GLU A 101 8.28 1.31 -5.34
C GLU A 101 6.81 0.87 -5.18
N PRO A 102 5.92 1.17 -6.15
CA PRO A 102 4.47 1.00 -6.03
C PRO A 102 4.03 -0.46 -5.82
N GLU A 103 4.85 -1.44 -6.22
CA GLU A 103 4.66 -2.87 -5.99
C GLU A 103 4.60 -3.25 -4.51
N LEU A 104 5.18 -2.43 -3.62
CA LEU A 104 5.07 -2.65 -2.18
C LEU A 104 3.63 -2.43 -1.70
N LEU A 105 2.88 -1.51 -2.32
CA LEU A 105 1.53 -1.15 -1.85
C LEU A 105 0.54 -2.31 -1.93
N THR A 106 0.83 -3.38 -2.66
CA THR A 106 -0.04 -4.57 -2.69
C THR A 106 0.07 -5.42 -1.43
N PHE A 107 1.08 -5.19 -0.56
CA PHE A 107 1.26 -6.00 0.65
C PHE A 107 0.00 -6.06 1.51
N VAL A 108 -0.81 -4.98 1.59
CA VAL A 108 -2.03 -4.96 2.40
C VAL A 108 -3.12 -5.90 1.89
N GLU A 109 -3.09 -6.26 0.61
CA GLU A 109 -3.98 -7.22 -0.03
C GLU A 109 -3.41 -8.65 -0.01
N GLU A 110 -2.22 -8.84 0.60
CA GLU A 110 -1.54 -10.14 0.80
C GLU A 110 -1.56 -10.57 2.29
N MET A 111 -2.52 -10.04 3.07
CA MET A 111 -2.58 -10.12 4.55
C MET A 111 -3.80 -10.89 5.08
N ASP A 112 -4.37 -11.79 4.28
CA ASP A 112 -5.64 -12.46 4.63
C ASP A 112 -5.58 -13.30 5.91
N HIS A 113 -4.44 -13.95 6.20
CA HIS A 113 -4.28 -14.73 7.42
C HIS A 113 -4.10 -13.82 8.64
N VAL A 114 -3.39 -12.69 8.49
CA VAL A 114 -3.26 -11.66 9.54
C VAL A 114 -4.62 -11.12 9.98
N ALA A 115 -5.57 -10.95 9.05
CA ALA A 115 -6.94 -10.54 9.36
C ALA A 115 -7.65 -11.50 10.33
N SER A 116 -7.38 -12.80 10.21
CA SER A 116 -7.99 -13.86 11.04
C SER A 116 -7.13 -14.29 12.24
N ALA A 117 -5.84 -13.97 12.25
CA ALA A 117 -4.86 -14.49 13.20
C ALA A 117 -5.17 -14.15 14.68
N GLU A 118 -5.75 -12.97 14.94
CA GLU A 118 -6.22 -12.55 16.27
C GLU A 118 -7.32 -13.48 16.81
N SER A 119 -8.23 -13.95 15.96
CA SER A 119 -9.23 -14.95 16.34
C SER A 119 -8.63 -16.36 16.42
N ALA A 120 -7.79 -16.72 15.44
CA ALA A 120 -7.19 -18.04 15.35
C ALA A 120 -6.31 -18.37 16.56
N ILE A 121 -5.47 -17.44 17.06
CA ILE A 121 -4.65 -17.70 18.25
C ILE A 121 -5.50 -17.93 19.50
N ASN A 122 -6.64 -17.22 19.64
CA ASN A 122 -7.58 -17.42 20.73
C ASN A 122 -8.28 -18.80 20.65
N ILE A 123 -8.66 -19.25 19.45
CA ILE A 123 -9.23 -20.59 19.21
C ILE A 123 -8.19 -21.69 19.54
N ALA A 124 -6.95 -21.54 19.05
CA ALA A 124 -5.87 -22.46 19.33
C ALA A 124 -5.57 -22.56 20.84
N GLN A 125 -5.55 -21.42 21.55
CA GLN A 125 -5.32 -21.37 22.99
C GLN A 125 -6.49 -21.99 23.79
N ALA A 126 -7.74 -21.74 23.39
CA ALA A 126 -8.92 -22.35 24.01
C ALA A 126 -8.93 -23.87 23.86
N ASN A 127 -8.65 -24.37 22.64
CA ASN A 127 -8.54 -25.81 22.38
C ASN A 127 -7.36 -26.45 23.12
N TYR A 128 -6.19 -25.81 23.15
CA TYR A 128 -5.05 -26.26 23.96
C TYR A 128 -5.40 -26.36 25.45
N LEU A 129 -6.05 -25.36 26.05
CA LEU A 129 -6.44 -25.39 27.47
C LEU A 129 -7.48 -26.48 27.77
N SER A 130 -8.44 -26.69 26.84
CA SER A 130 -9.42 -27.77 26.91
C SER A 130 -8.75 -29.14 26.88
N MET A 131 -7.93 -29.40 25.85
CA MET A 131 -7.19 -30.66 25.68
C MET A 131 -6.22 -30.91 26.83
N LYS A 132 -5.52 -29.89 27.34
CA LYS A 132 -4.61 -30.00 28.50
C LYS A 132 -5.32 -30.44 29.77
N LYS A 133 -6.54 -29.94 29.99
CA LYS A 133 -7.38 -30.40 31.11
C LYS A 133 -7.86 -31.84 30.90
N SER A 134 -8.44 -32.14 29.73
CA SER A 134 -8.95 -33.47 29.41
C SER A 134 -7.86 -34.54 29.44
N ALA A 135 -6.62 -34.21 29.03
CA ALA A 135 -5.46 -35.09 29.15
C ALA A 135 -5.08 -35.38 30.62
N ALA A 136 -5.15 -34.39 31.51
CA ALA A 136 -4.90 -34.59 32.94
C ALA A 136 -5.99 -35.47 33.60
N ASP A 137 -7.26 -35.23 33.25
CA ASP A 137 -8.38 -36.07 33.72
C ASP A 137 -8.25 -37.51 33.20
N LEU A 138 -7.89 -37.69 31.91
CA LEU A 138 -7.66 -39.00 31.27
C LEU A 138 -6.45 -39.74 31.87
N GLN A 139 -5.36 -39.02 32.17
CA GLN A 139 -4.17 -39.58 32.84
C GLN A 139 -4.50 -40.14 34.22
N SER A 140 -5.40 -39.47 34.95
CA SER A 140 -5.90 -39.97 36.24
C SER A 140 -6.72 -41.25 36.07
N GLU A 141 -7.65 -41.28 35.11
CA GLU A 141 -8.46 -42.47 34.81
C GLU A 141 -7.57 -43.66 34.40
N VAL A 142 -6.66 -43.48 33.43
CA VAL A 142 -5.68 -44.50 32.98
C VAL A 142 -4.87 -45.07 34.14
N SER A 143 -4.49 -44.23 35.11
CA SER A 143 -3.74 -44.66 36.31
C SER A 143 -4.61 -45.46 37.29
N SER A 144 -5.92 -45.21 37.33
CA SER A 144 -6.89 -45.92 38.18
C SER A 144 -7.34 -47.28 37.61
N LEU A 145 -7.18 -47.50 36.30
CA LEU A 145 -7.49 -48.77 35.64
C LEU A 145 -6.39 -49.81 35.94
N THR A 146 -6.59 -50.62 36.97
CA THR A 146 -5.65 -51.66 37.43
C THR A 146 -6.11 -53.10 37.20
N ASN A 147 -7.38 -53.31 36.85
CA ASN A 147 -7.93 -54.66 36.65
C ASN A 147 -7.58 -55.20 35.25
N ALA A 148 -7.34 -56.51 35.14
CA ALA A 148 -7.09 -57.17 33.84
C ALA A 148 -8.27 -57.04 32.85
N GLU A 149 -9.50 -56.90 33.36
CA GLU A 149 -10.70 -56.69 32.53
C GLU A 149 -10.72 -55.29 31.86
N ASP A 150 -10.04 -54.30 32.45
CA ASP A 150 -9.97 -52.93 31.95
C ASP A 150 -8.84 -52.72 30.91
N GLU A 151 -7.97 -53.72 30.65
CA GLU A 151 -6.80 -53.65 29.74
C GLU A 151 -7.09 -52.96 28.40
N LYS A 152 -8.17 -53.37 27.71
CA LYS A 152 -8.55 -52.80 26.39
C LYS A 152 -8.97 -51.33 26.48
N MET A 153 -9.67 -50.95 27.55
CA MET A 153 -10.09 -49.58 27.81
C MET A 153 -8.87 -48.70 28.12
N LYS A 154 -7.96 -49.24 28.95
CA LYS A 154 -6.70 -48.59 29.32
C LYS A 154 -5.80 -48.33 28.11
N ALA A 155 -5.66 -49.31 27.22
CA ALA A 155 -4.89 -49.16 25.98
C ALA A 155 -5.46 -48.06 25.07
N TYR A 156 -6.77 -48.06 24.84
CA TYR A 156 -7.46 -47.05 24.03
C TYR A 156 -7.32 -45.62 24.59
N PHE A 157 -7.45 -45.47 25.92
CA PHE A 157 -7.23 -44.19 26.60
C PHE A 157 -5.75 -43.76 26.54
N ALA A 158 -4.81 -44.69 26.71
CA ALA A 158 -3.37 -44.40 26.66
C ALA A 158 -2.92 -43.92 25.26
N GLU A 159 -3.46 -44.49 24.18
CA GLU A 159 -3.17 -44.05 22.80
C GLU A 159 -3.59 -42.58 22.57
N THR A 160 -4.82 -42.23 22.97
CA THR A 160 -5.33 -40.85 22.88
C THR A 160 -4.48 -39.90 23.73
N LEU A 161 -4.12 -40.33 24.95
CA LEU A 161 -3.33 -39.55 25.89
C LEU A 161 -1.91 -39.28 25.38
N GLU A 162 -1.25 -40.29 24.79
CA GLU A 162 0.07 -40.13 24.18
C GLU A 162 0.05 -39.16 23.00
N SER A 163 -0.97 -39.28 22.13
CA SER A 163 -1.18 -38.35 21.01
C SER A 163 -1.39 -36.91 21.52
N CYS A 164 -2.27 -36.73 22.50
CA CYS A 164 -2.58 -35.41 23.06
C CYS A 164 -1.35 -34.77 23.71
N ASN A 165 -0.60 -35.51 24.53
CA ASN A 165 0.61 -35.00 25.18
C ASN A 165 1.68 -34.55 24.17
N LYS A 166 1.84 -35.24 23.03
CA LYS A 166 2.71 -34.79 21.93
C LYS A 166 2.25 -33.45 21.35
N LEU A 167 0.96 -33.29 21.08
CA LEU A 167 0.39 -32.05 20.56
C LEU A 167 0.54 -30.88 21.56
N LEU A 168 0.32 -31.13 22.85
CA LEU A 168 0.49 -30.13 23.91
C LEU A 168 1.94 -29.63 24.00
N GLY A 169 2.94 -30.52 23.86
CA GLY A 169 4.34 -30.14 23.75
C GLY A 169 4.64 -29.29 22.52
N CYS A 170 4.17 -29.73 21.34
CA CYS A 170 4.29 -28.96 20.09
C CYS A 170 3.65 -27.57 20.18
N HIS A 171 2.56 -27.40 20.93
CA HIS A 171 1.94 -26.10 21.17
C HIS A 171 2.86 -25.15 21.93
N GLU A 172 3.49 -25.64 23.01
CA GLU A 172 4.38 -24.85 23.85
C GLU A 172 5.62 -24.38 23.05
N GLU A 173 6.22 -25.27 22.24
CA GLU A 173 7.30 -24.91 21.30
C GLU A 173 6.87 -23.85 20.26
N LYS A 174 5.67 -23.99 19.68
CA LYS A 174 5.10 -23.01 18.74
C LYS A 174 4.89 -21.65 19.41
N LEU A 175 4.36 -21.64 20.62
CA LEU A 175 4.09 -20.41 21.36
C LEU A 175 5.39 -19.64 21.65
N GLU A 176 6.47 -20.33 22.01
CA GLU A 176 7.80 -19.71 22.13
C GLU A 176 8.32 -19.13 20.81
N GLN A 177 8.11 -19.81 19.68
CA GLN A 177 8.51 -19.32 18.37
C GLN A 177 7.76 -18.02 18.02
N TYR A 178 6.45 -17.99 18.25
CA TYR A 178 5.63 -16.79 18.06
C TYR A 178 6.10 -15.63 18.96
N GLN A 179 6.35 -15.91 20.25
CA GLN A 179 6.90 -14.93 21.19
C GLN A 179 8.24 -14.34 20.72
N LYS A 180 9.15 -15.16 20.19
CA LYS A 180 10.44 -14.71 19.60
C LYS A 180 10.22 -13.77 18.41
N ILE A 181 9.21 -14.01 17.56
CA ILE A 181 8.88 -13.12 16.44
C ILE A 181 8.24 -11.81 16.94
N VAL A 182 7.33 -11.85 17.94
CA VAL A 182 6.74 -10.64 18.54
C VAL A 182 7.83 -9.74 19.16
N LEU A 183 8.82 -10.32 19.85
CA LEU A 183 9.99 -9.61 20.37
C LEU A 183 10.86 -9.00 19.25
N PHE A 184 11.03 -9.70 18.12
CA PHE A 184 11.75 -9.18 16.95
C PHE A 184 11.09 -7.91 16.38
N PHE A 185 9.76 -7.79 16.44
CA PHE A 185 9.02 -6.56 16.10
C PHE A 185 9.10 -5.45 17.17
N GLY A 186 9.90 -5.66 18.23
CA GLY A 186 10.18 -4.68 19.28
C GLY A 186 9.03 -4.48 20.28
N GLU A 187 8.06 -5.40 20.31
CA GLU A 187 6.98 -5.34 21.29
C GLU A 187 7.45 -5.71 22.70
N SER A 188 6.75 -5.14 23.69
CA SER A 188 7.18 -5.19 25.10
C SER A 188 6.53 -6.34 25.88
N SER A 189 5.41 -6.87 25.37
CA SER A 189 4.78 -8.10 25.83
C SER A 189 4.83 -9.10 24.67
N SER A 190 5.66 -10.14 24.81
CA SER A 190 5.71 -11.25 23.85
C SER A 190 4.46 -12.12 23.89
N ASN A 191 3.76 -12.13 25.02
CA ASN A 191 2.70 -13.07 25.34
C ASN A 191 1.34 -12.63 24.75
N ASP A 192 1.18 -11.35 24.42
CA ASP A 192 -0.04 -10.80 23.81
C ASP A 192 -0.01 -10.93 22.28
N ILE A 193 0.00 -12.18 21.79
CA ILE A 193 0.01 -12.49 20.35
C ILE A 193 -1.30 -12.05 19.68
N ALA A 194 -2.44 -12.16 20.39
CA ALA A 194 -3.73 -11.68 19.90
C ALA A 194 -3.71 -10.15 19.70
N GLY A 195 -3.32 -9.37 20.71
CA GLY A 195 -3.21 -7.92 20.61
C GLY A 195 -2.14 -7.45 19.60
N PHE A 196 -1.07 -8.23 19.42
CA PHE A 196 -0.09 -8.00 18.34
C PHE A 196 -0.73 -8.08 16.95
N PHE A 197 -1.49 -9.14 16.64
CA PHE A 197 -2.23 -9.24 15.38
C PHE A 197 -3.36 -8.20 15.27
N GLY A 198 -4.06 -7.88 16.36
CA GLY A 198 -5.03 -6.78 16.39
C GLY A 198 -4.41 -5.42 16.07
N ASN A 199 -3.15 -5.19 16.43
CA ASN A 199 -2.41 -3.99 16.03
C ASN A 199 -1.97 -4.03 14.56
N TRP A 200 -1.63 -5.20 14.01
CA TRP A 200 -1.46 -5.39 12.56
C TRP A 200 -2.72 -5.05 11.78
N ASN A 201 -3.88 -5.54 12.21
CA ASN A 201 -5.17 -5.26 11.57
C ASN A 201 -5.46 -3.76 11.53
N LYS A 202 -5.24 -3.04 12.64
CA LYS A 202 -5.38 -1.57 12.69
C LYS A 202 -4.38 -0.85 11.77
N PHE A 203 -3.12 -1.31 11.71
CA PHE A 203 -2.10 -0.72 10.83
C PHE A 203 -2.43 -0.94 9.35
N ILE A 204 -2.78 -2.17 8.95
CA ILE A 204 -3.15 -2.55 7.58
C ILE A 204 -4.38 -1.77 7.11
N ALA A 205 -5.41 -1.67 7.95
CA ALA A 205 -6.59 -0.84 7.66
C ALA A 205 -6.23 0.64 7.44
N SER A 206 -5.38 1.21 8.31
CA SER A 206 -4.92 2.60 8.21
C SER A 206 -4.07 2.84 6.95
N PHE A 207 -3.22 1.88 6.58
CA PHE A 207 -2.37 1.96 5.39
C PHE A 207 -3.21 1.85 4.11
N ARG A 208 -4.15 0.90 4.06
CA ARG A 208 -5.11 0.73 2.95
C ARG A 208 -5.99 1.98 2.76
N ALA A 209 -6.44 2.60 3.86
CA ALA A 209 -7.15 3.89 3.80
C ALA A 209 -6.26 5.01 3.24
N SER A 210 -4.98 5.06 3.63
CA SER A 210 -4.01 6.03 3.14
C SER A 210 -3.73 5.88 1.63
N ILE A 211 -3.62 4.64 1.12
CA ILE A 211 -3.51 4.37 -0.33
C ILE A 211 -4.77 4.89 -1.07
N LYS A 212 -5.96 4.54 -0.59
CA LYS A 212 -7.24 4.96 -1.19
C LYS A 212 -7.37 6.49 -1.25
N PHE A 213 -6.97 7.18 -0.18
CA PHE A 213 -6.93 8.64 -0.13
C PHE A 213 -5.97 9.22 -1.17
N ASN A 214 -4.75 8.70 -1.27
CA ASN A 214 -3.75 9.17 -2.24
C ASN A 214 -4.20 9.00 -3.70
N VAL A 215 -4.81 7.86 -4.03
CA VAL A 215 -5.41 7.61 -5.35
C VAL A 215 -6.55 8.61 -5.63
N GLY A 216 -7.40 8.89 -4.64
CA GLY A 216 -8.45 9.92 -4.75
C GLY A 216 -7.90 11.33 -4.97
N LEU A 217 -6.85 11.70 -4.24
CA LEU A 217 -6.17 12.99 -4.36
C LEU A 217 -5.50 13.16 -5.72
N ALA A 218 -4.83 12.12 -6.24
CA ALA A 218 -4.25 12.10 -7.57
C ALA A 218 -5.32 12.29 -8.67
N LYS A 219 -6.44 11.56 -8.58
CA LYS A 219 -7.58 11.71 -9.51
C LYS A 219 -8.14 13.14 -9.51
N LYS A 220 -8.31 13.77 -8.33
CA LYS A 220 -8.76 15.17 -8.21
C LYS A 220 -7.78 16.14 -8.87
N ARG A 221 -6.47 16.02 -8.60
CA ARG A 221 -5.42 16.86 -9.22
C ARG A 221 -5.45 16.77 -10.75
N LEU A 222 -5.54 15.56 -11.31
CA LEU A 222 -5.64 15.35 -12.76
C LEU A 222 -6.91 15.96 -13.37
N ALA A 223 -8.05 15.91 -12.67
CA ALA A 223 -9.29 16.55 -13.12
C ALA A 223 -9.19 18.09 -13.11
N GLU A 224 -8.62 18.67 -12.06
CA GLU A 224 -8.37 20.11 -11.97
C GLU A 224 -7.40 20.61 -13.05
N GLU A 225 -6.32 19.87 -13.32
CA GLU A 225 -5.39 20.21 -14.39
C GLU A 225 -6.04 20.16 -15.76
N LYS A 226 -6.90 19.16 -16.02
CA LYS A 226 -7.69 19.10 -17.25
C LYS A 226 -8.63 20.30 -17.36
N LYS A 227 -9.37 20.65 -16.31
CA LYS A 227 -10.24 21.84 -16.27
C LYS A 227 -9.45 23.12 -16.55
N LYS A 228 -8.33 23.34 -15.85
CA LYS A 228 -7.43 24.50 -16.03
C LYS A 228 -6.82 24.54 -17.45
N LYS A 229 -6.58 23.40 -18.10
CA LYS A 229 -6.11 23.33 -19.50
C LYS A 229 -7.21 23.70 -20.51
N VAL A 230 -8.44 23.24 -20.30
CA VAL A 230 -9.60 23.60 -21.15
C VAL A 230 -9.92 25.09 -21.01
N GLU A 231 -10.00 25.61 -19.79
CA GLU A 231 -10.26 27.02 -19.51
C GLU A 231 -9.20 27.93 -20.16
N LYS A 232 -7.91 27.55 -20.09
CA LYS A 232 -6.81 28.26 -20.77
C LYS A 232 -6.84 28.15 -22.30
N LYS A 233 -7.56 27.18 -22.90
CA LYS A 233 -7.79 27.13 -24.35
C LYS A 233 -8.91 28.09 -24.75
N LEU A 234 -10.06 27.98 -24.09
CA LEU A 234 -11.22 28.87 -24.29
C LEU A 234 -10.83 30.35 -24.15
N GLN A 235 -10.11 30.72 -23.08
CA GLN A 235 -9.61 32.08 -22.88
C GLN A 235 -8.61 32.55 -23.95
N LYS A 236 -7.94 31.65 -24.68
CA LYS A 236 -7.05 32.00 -25.80
C LYS A 236 -7.84 32.19 -27.09
N GLU A 237 -8.76 31.28 -27.37
CA GLU A 237 -9.67 31.33 -28.53
C GLU A 237 -10.53 32.61 -28.47
N GLU A 238 -11.12 32.92 -27.32
CA GLU A 238 -11.88 34.16 -27.09
C GLU A 238 -11.01 35.42 -27.31
N LYS A 239 -9.77 35.43 -26.79
CA LYS A 239 -8.83 36.54 -27.01
C LYS A 239 -8.39 36.67 -28.48
N GLN A 240 -8.30 35.56 -29.22
CA GLN A 240 -8.03 35.59 -30.66
C GLN A 240 -9.24 36.12 -31.44
N ALA A 241 -10.44 35.61 -31.17
CA ALA A 241 -11.68 36.09 -31.77
C ALA A 241 -11.92 37.59 -31.51
N GLN A 242 -11.65 38.07 -30.28
CA GLN A 242 -11.79 39.48 -29.93
C GLN A 242 -10.72 40.36 -30.61
N ARG A 243 -9.48 39.86 -30.77
CA ARG A 243 -8.46 40.54 -31.59
C ARG A 243 -8.88 40.64 -33.05
N PHE A 244 -9.38 39.55 -33.64
CA PHE A 244 -9.88 39.53 -35.02
C PHE A 244 -11.03 40.52 -35.23
N LYS A 245 -12.04 40.51 -34.35
CA LYS A 245 -13.14 41.50 -34.34
C LYS A 245 -12.64 42.94 -34.22
N ASN A 246 -11.65 43.21 -33.37
CA ASN A 246 -11.07 44.56 -33.24
C ASN A 246 -10.28 44.98 -34.49
N THR A 247 -9.54 44.07 -35.12
CA THR A 247 -8.83 44.33 -36.39
C THR A 247 -9.81 44.65 -37.51
N LEU A 248 -10.90 43.90 -37.65
CA LEU A 248 -12.00 44.18 -38.59
C LEU A 248 -12.59 45.59 -38.39
N ARG A 249 -12.83 46.00 -37.14
CA ARG A 249 -13.34 47.33 -36.80
C ARG A 249 -12.34 48.46 -37.12
N GLN A 250 -11.03 48.19 -37.03
CA GLN A 250 -9.98 49.15 -37.38
C GLN A 250 -9.71 49.22 -38.89
N SER A 251 -9.97 48.15 -39.65
CA SER A 251 -9.70 48.10 -41.10
C SER A 251 -10.67 48.89 -41.98
N GLY A 252 -11.64 49.61 -41.40
CA GLY A 252 -12.32 50.74 -42.04
C GLY A 252 -13.21 50.44 -43.26
N LYS A 253 -13.46 49.17 -43.60
CA LYS A 253 -14.31 48.75 -44.72
C LYS A 253 -15.61 48.10 -44.23
N PHE A 254 -16.55 48.92 -43.77
CA PHE A 254 -18.00 48.77 -44.01
C PHE A 254 -18.75 49.92 -43.32
N ALA A 255 -19.02 50.97 -44.08
CA ALA A 255 -20.04 51.97 -43.76
C ALA A 255 -21.11 51.90 -44.86
N PRO A 256 -22.31 51.32 -44.61
CA PRO A 256 -23.36 51.33 -45.61
C PRO A 256 -23.88 52.76 -45.78
N GLN A 257 -23.60 53.36 -46.94
CA GLN A 257 -24.14 54.69 -47.28
C GLN A 257 -25.65 54.59 -47.54
N LEU A 258 -26.44 54.91 -46.51
CA LEU A 258 -27.89 55.12 -46.61
C LEU A 258 -28.19 56.38 -47.45
N LYS A 259 -28.23 56.24 -48.77
CA LYS A 259 -28.83 57.24 -49.67
C LYS A 259 -30.37 57.16 -49.54
N LYS A 260 -30.98 58.26 -49.08
CA LYS A 260 -32.44 58.41 -48.96
C LYS A 260 -33.06 58.87 -50.29
N SER A 261 -34.06 58.15 -50.83
CA SER A 261 -35.23 58.67 -51.57
C SER A 261 -36.23 57.51 -51.89
N PRO A 262 -37.49 57.74 -52.32
CA PRO A 262 -38.57 57.80 -51.33
C PRO A 262 -39.85 56.98 -51.62
N ARG A 263 -40.66 56.78 -50.57
CA ARG A 263 -42.11 56.46 -50.54
C ARG A 263 -42.60 55.10 -51.10
N GLY A 264 -42.91 54.20 -50.17
CA GLY A 264 -43.84 53.06 -50.34
C GLY A 264 -44.12 52.39 -48.97
N LYS A 265 -45.39 52.11 -48.62
CA LYS A 265 -45.79 51.47 -47.34
C LYS A 265 -45.79 49.93 -47.48
N PRO A 266 -45.96 49.16 -46.38
CA PRO A 266 -45.09 49.08 -45.20
C PRO A 266 -44.54 47.64 -45.06
N GLY A 267 -43.22 47.48 -45.05
CA GLY A 267 -42.60 46.16 -44.93
C GLY A 267 -42.41 45.70 -43.48
N GLY A 268 -42.76 44.45 -43.20
CA GLY A 268 -42.16 43.70 -42.10
C GLY A 268 -41.02 42.84 -42.64
N MET A 269 -39.77 43.15 -42.32
CA MET A 269 -38.66 42.20 -42.46
C MET A 269 -37.57 42.48 -41.42
N ARG A 270 -37.05 41.40 -40.82
CA ARG A 270 -36.12 41.45 -39.68
C ARG A 270 -34.71 41.82 -40.14
N VAL A 271 -33.97 42.53 -39.28
CA VAL A 271 -32.52 42.66 -39.40
C VAL A 271 -31.87 41.35 -38.91
N SER A 272 -31.52 40.49 -39.86
CA SER A 272 -30.59 39.36 -39.77
C SER A 272 -30.00 39.15 -41.17
N LEU A 273 -29.02 38.26 -41.35
CA LEU A 273 -28.32 37.99 -42.63
C LEU A 273 -27.32 39.08 -43.07
N VAL A 274 -26.25 39.23 -42.28
CA VAL A 274 -24.93 39.72 -42.75
C VAL A 274 -23.78 38.94 -42.08
N ILE A 275 -24.04 38.28 -40.95
CA ILE A 275 -23.06 37.44 -40.24
C ILE A 275 -23.03 36.02 -40.82
N ASP A 276 -24.17 35.50 -41.27
CA ASP A 276 -24.29 34.11 -41.75
C ASP A 276 -23.60 33.91 -43.11
N ASP A 277 -23.67 34.89 -44.01
CA ASP A 277 -23.01 34.86 -45.33
C ASP A 277 -21.47 34.81 -45.25
N ILE A 278 -20.86 35.29 -44.16
CA ILE A 278 -19.40 35.27 -43.95
C ILE A 278 -18.92 33.90 -43.45
N LEU A 279 -19.83 33.07 -42.91
CA LEU A 279 -19.51 31.72 -42.43
C LEU A 279 -19.69 30.64 -43.51
N ALA A 280 -20.42 30.92 -44.58
CA ALA A 280 -20.73 29.96 -45.64
C ALA A 280 -19.54 29.61 -46.57
N ASP A 281 -18.57 30.51 -46.72
CA ASP A 281 -17.50 30.39 -47.74
C ASP A 281 -16.32 29.45 -47.36
N ASN A 282 -16.39 28.66 -46.27
CA ASN A 282 -15.30 27.77 -45.84
C ASN A 282 -15.74 26.38 -45.30
N GLU A 283 -16.90 25.86 -45.69
CA GLU A 283 -17.27 24.45 -45.43
C GLU A 283 -17.10 23.58 -46.69
N GLU A 284 -15.87 23.15 -46.99
CA GLU A 284 -15.66 21.91 -47.75
C GLU A 284 -14.26 21.30 -47.48
N LEU A 285 -14.17 20.41 -46.48
CA LEU A 285 -13.59 19.05 -46.61
C LEU A 285 -13.63 18.31 -45.25
N PHE A 286 -14.71 17.54 -45.00
CA PHE A 286 -14.69 16.47 -44.01
C PHE A 286 -15.68 15.35 -44.38
N GLN A 287 -15.14 14.21 -44.84
CA GLN A 287 -15.59 12.81 -44.69
C GLN A 287 -14.76 11.94 -45.66
N GLY A 288 -14.37 10.69 -45.39
CA GLY A 288 -14.79 9.79 -44.30
C GLY A 288 -13.81 8.62 -44.03
N PRO A 289 -14.28 7.40 -43.66
CA PRO A 289 -13.56 6.53 -42.72
C PRO A 289 -13.02 5.19 -43.29
N SER A 290 -12.15 4.51 -42.53
CA SER A 290 -12.22 3.04 -42.26
C SER A 290 -11.16 2.53 -41.27
N GLU A 291 -11.43 1.36 -40.68
CA GLU A 291 -10.63 0.70 -39.62
C GLU A 291 -9.57 -0.31 -40.14
N GLN A 292 -8.67 -0.70 -39.23
CA GLN A 292 -7.90 -1.97 -39.18
C GLN A 292 -6.95 -2.36 -40.34
N ILE A 293 -5.64 -2.21 -40.10
CA ILE A 293 -4.64 -3.23 -40.48
C ILE A 293 -3.73 -3.55 -39.27
N SER A 294 -3.37 -4.83 -39.14
CA SER A 294 -2.66 -5.42 -38.00
C SER A 294 -1.15 -5.11 -37.96
N GLN A 295 -0.59 -5.34 -36.77
CA GLN A 295 0.82 -5.49 -36.38
C GLN A 295 1.87 -5.68 -37.49
N LYS A 296 2.96 -4.90 -37.42
CA LYS A 296 4.30 -5.46 -37.12
C LYS A 296 5.34 -4.41 -36.73
N ASN A 297 6.28 -4.85 -35.89
CA ASN A 297 7.58 -4.24 -35.58
C ASN A 297 7.57 -2.90 -34.80
N GLY A 298 7.55 -3.00 -33.47
CA GLY A 298 8.00 -1.90 -32.62
C GLY A 298 9.52 -1.86 -32.51
N ILE A 299 10.09 -0.64 -32.48
CA ILE A 299 11.34 -0.36 -31.78
C ILE A 299 11.06 0.77 -30.80
N VAL A 300 11.26 0.47 -29.52
CA VAL A 300 10.94 1.32 -28.38
C VAL A 300 12.21 1.99 -27.86
N LYS A 301 12.11 3.23 -27.38
CA LYS A 301 13.10 3.98 -26.56
C LYS A 301 14.51 4.18 -27.15
N GLN A 302 14.78 5.43 -27.54
CA GLN A 302 15.94 6.29 -27.24
C GLN A 302 15.78 7.49 -28.19
N ILE A 303 15.74 8.76 -27.78
CA ILE A 303 16.66 9.47 -26.89
C ILE A 303 15.88 10.42 -25.98
N SER A 304 16.15 10.35 -24.67
CA SER A 304 15.96 11.51 -23.79
C SER A 304 17.28 12.30 -23.76
N HIS A 305 17.22 13.62 -23.98
CA HIS A 305 18.05 14.71 -23.40
C HIS A 305 18.07 15.93 -24.34
N GLY A 306 17.71 17.12 -23.83
CA GLY A 306 17.59 18.35 -24.64
C GLY A 306 17.07 19.59 -23.88
N LEU A 307 17.62 19.85 -22.69
CA LEU A 307 17.30 21.00 -21.82
C LEU A 307 18.06 22.27 -22.29
N GLN A 308 17.66 23.53 -22.05
CA GLN A 308 16.51 24.11 -21.34
C GLN A 308 16.34 25.61 -21.73
N LYS A 309 15.20 26.25 -21.41
CA LYS A 309 15.12 27.71 -21.23
C LYS A 309 14.08 28.11 -20.16
N GLY A 310 14.43 27.86 -18.88
CA GLY A 310 13.58 28.21 -17.73
C GLY A 310 14.05 27.68 -16.36
N ASP A 311 15.32 27.25 -16.23
CA ASP A 311 15.82 26.56 -15.04
C ASP A 311 15.90 27.43 -13.77
N THR A 312 15.11 27.07 -12.76
CA THR A 312 15.34 27.45 -11.35
C THR A 312 15.76 26.25 -10.50
N PHE A 313 16.89 25.63 -10.84
CA PHE A 313 17.74 24.97 -9.83
C PHE A 313 19.26 25.25 -10.00
N SER A 314 19.59 26.26 -10.81
CA SER A 314 20.95 26.81 -11.01
C SER A 314 21.61 27.39 -9.76
N ARG A 315 20.96 27.31 -8.58
CA ARG A 315 21.53 27.71 -7.29
C ARG A 315 22.08 26.56 -6.44
N LEU A 316 21.97 25.30 -6.88
CA LEU A 316 22.52 24.13 -6.17
C LEU A 316 23.62 23.35 -6.94
N ARG A 317 24.10 23.87 -8.08
CA ARG A 317 25.33 23.36 -8.75
C ARG A 317 26.51 24.34 -8.79
N GLY A 318 26.40 25.51 -8.15
CA GLY A 318 27.44 26.55 -8.14
C GLY A 318 28.71 26.26 -7.32
N LYS A 319 28.81 25.14 -6.59
CA LYS A 319 29.96 24.83 -5.71
C LYS A 319 30.60 23.44 -5.85
N ARG A 320 30.21 22.59 -6.81
CA ARG A 320 30.74 21.20 -6.91
C ARG A 320 31.57 20.86 -8.16
N MET A 321 31.61 21.71 -9.20
CA MET A 321 32.41 21.45 -10.43
C MET A 321 33.16 22.69 -10.98
N GLN A 322 33.49 23.68 -10.12
CA GLN A 322 34.52 24.70 -10.44
C GLN A 322 35.82 24.53 -9.63
N LYS A 323 35.94 23.45 -8.84
CA LYS A 323 37.17 23.06 -8.13
C LYS A 323 37.82 21.79 -8.69
N LEU A 324 37.35 21.31 -9.84
CA LEU A 324 37.92 20.19 -10.59
C LEU A 324 38.10 20.65 -12.03
N LYS A 325 39.35 20.61 -12.52
CA LYS A 325 39.80 21.07 -13.85
C LYS A 325 39.83 22.59 -14.09
N LYS A 326 40.54 23.30 -13.21
CA LYS A 326 41.67 24.13 -13.68
C LYS A 326 42.94 23.30 -13.51
N GLU A 327 43.43 22.75 -14.61
CA GLU A 327 44.85 22.44 -14.83
C GLU A 327 45.15 22.89 -16.26
N PRO A 328 46.38 23.37 -16.52
CA PRO A 328 47.34 22.44 -17.10
C PRO A 328 48.75 22.47 -16.44
N SER A 329 49.41 21.31 -16.48
CA SER A 329 50.86 21.07 -16.68
C SER A 329 51.90 21.84 -15.84
N ASN A 330 52.60 21.13 -14.93
CA ASN A 330 53.94 20.56 -15.22
C ASN A 330 54.47 19.60 -14.11
N GLU A 331 55.16 18.53 -14.53
CA GLU A 331 56.41 17.92 -13.99
C GLU A 331 56.62 17.85 -12.44
N ASN A 332 56.85 16.71 -11.74
CA ASN A 332 57.91 15.71 -11.95
C ASN A 332 57.82 14.47 -10.97
N ILE A 333 57.97 13.26 -11.53
CA ILE A 333 58.87 12.11 -11.17
C ILE A 333 58.96 11.50 -9.73
N SER A 334 59.03 10.14 -9.72
CA SER A 334 59.47 9.12 -8.70
C SER A 334 58.35 8.43 -7.88
N MET A 335 58.13 7.09 -7.96
CA MET A 335 58.95 5.93 -7.52
C MET A 335 59.21 5.99 -6.00
N SER A 336 58.83 5.04 -5.12
CA SER A 336 58.68 3.57 -5.20
C SER A 336 58.03 2.99 -3.89
N PRO A 337 57.77 1.68 -3.70
CA PRO A 337 56.87 1.16 -2.65
C PRO A 337 57.51 0.41 -1.45
N THR A 338 56.96 0.56 -0.24
CA THR A 338 57.24 -0.20 1.02
C THR A 338 56.21 0.19 2.11
N THR A 339 55.83 -0.55 3.18
CA THR A 339 56.10 -1.92 3.70
C THR A 339 54.87 -2.44 4.49
N LYS A 340 54.79 -3.74 4.83
CA LYS A 340 53.96 -4.31 5.92
C LYS A 340 54.43 -3.86 7.32
N ARG A 341 53.52 -3.84 8.32
CA ARG A 341 53.67 -4.20 9.77
C ARG A 341 52.52 -3.55 10.58
N GLN A 342 52.02 -4.11 11.68
CA GLN A 342 52.15 -5.47 12.24
C GLN A 342 50.88 -5.78 13.06
#